data_AF-A0A150FZ16-F1
#
_entry.id   AF-A0A150FZ16-F1
#
_cell.length_a   1.000
_cell.length_b   1.000
_cell.length_c   1.000
_cell.angle_alpha   90.00
_cell.angle_beta   90.00
_cell.angle_gamma   90.00
#
_symmetry.space_group_name_H-M   'P 1'
#
loop_
_entity.id
_entity.type
_entity.pdbx_description
1 polymer ?
#
loop_
_entity_poly.entity_id
_entity_poly.type
_entity_poly.pdbx_seq_one_letter_code
_entity_poly.pdbx_strand_id
1 'polypeptide(L)'
;MKVDLASQEPLGPYLAKELEDRALAVAQREGFKDPRHTEQLLYGLSNINWGWDKDALRTLISQTLHGMQSWEHGPKSVAQTCHCIQMFKLRHGVRLSEDQQAQMTAAVRTTIDTVDSDTLALSADSLLAAVDEMGLSLPPEAIKRLHDSALAMQRWPARKNLILALSNILFYTTKLGYQPTVSEAQLWSQRLLLDLSEQLTSHGALSWVLLALSACRSYSAPQELRARLQALAEGLPPNCKPGVASRTVIACSRWGVQLSPSVMRRLESRYKS
;
A
#
# COMPACT_ATOMS: atom_id res chain seq x y z
N MET A 1 38.88 -22.68 18.29
CA MET A 1 38.69 -23.06 16.88
C MET A 1 37.69 -22.08 16.27
N LYS A 2 38.17 -21.10 15.48
CA LYS A 2 37.28 -20.18 14.74
C LYS A 2 36.96 -20.85 13.42
N VAL A 3 35.74 -21.37 13.28
CA VAL A 3 35.27 -21.85 11.99
C VAL A 3 34.94 -20.63 11.16
N ASP A 4 35.76 -20.37 10.15
CA ASP A 4 35.49 -19.36 9.13
C ASP A 4 34.52 -19.97 8.12
N LEU A 5 33.23 -19.72 8.35
CA LEU A 5 32.12 -20.22 7.52
C LEU A 5 32.12 -19.62 6.10
N ALA A 6 32.87 -18.54 5.87
CA ALA A 6 32.92 -17.86 4.58
C ALA A 6 33.94 -18.48 3.61
N SER A 7 34.87 -19.30 4.09
CA SER A 7 35.98 -19.83 3.27
C SER A 7 35.81 -21.28 2.79
N GLN A 8 34.71 -21.97 3.13
CA GLN A 8 34.53 -23.38 2.74
C GLN A 8 33.54 -23.66 1.61
N GLU A 9 32.69 -22.71 1.22
CA GLU A 9 31.87 -22.80 0.00
C GLU A 9 31.19 -21.43 -0.21
N PRO A 10 30.89 -21.00 -1.46
CA PRO A 10 29.88 -19.97 -1.62
C PRO A 10 28.55 -20.61 -1.19
N LEU A 11 28.21 -20.51 0.08
CA LEU A 11 26.98 -21.07 0.66
C LEU A 11 25.71 -20.47 0.04
N GLY A 12 25.83 -19.41 -0.77
CA GLY A 12 24.72 -18.69 -1.41
C GLY A 12 23.77 -19.60 -2.20
N PRO A 13 24.21 -20.28 -3.27
CA PRO A 13 23.32 -21.13 -4.08
C PRO A 13 22.80 -22.35 -3.33
N TYR A 14 23.62 -22.98 -2.49
CA TYR A 14 23.25 -24.17 -1.73
C TYR A 14 22.20 -23.86 -0.65
N LEU A 15 22.42 -22.82 0.16
CA LEU A 15 21.46 -22.39 1.18
C LEU A 15 20.16 -21.87 0.58
N ALA A 16 20.23 -21.14 -0.54
CA ALA A 16 19.03 -20.68 -1.22
C ALA A 16 18.20 -21.86 -1.75
N LYS A 17 18.86 -22.85 -2.36
CA LYS A 17 18.20 -24.08 -2.81
C LYS A 17 17.61 -24.88 -1.64
N GLU A 18 18.37 -25.07 -0.57
CA GLU A 18 17.88 -25.76 0.63
C GLU A 18 16.68 -25.05 1.25
N LEU A 19 16.68 -23.71 1.29
CA LEU A 19 15.54 -22.92 1.76
C LEU A 19 14.31 -23.11 0.85
N GLU A 20 14.50 -23.06 -0.46
CA GLU A 20 13.45 -23.29 -1.46
C GLU A 20 12.85 -24.70 -1.33
N ASP A 21 13.70 -25.72 -1.30
CA ASP A 21 13.31 -27.13 -1.16
C ASP A 21 12.55 -27.37 0.15
N ARG A 22 13.01 -26.78 1.27
CA ARG A 22 12.30 -26.85 2.56
C ARG A 22 10.97 -26.12 2.54
N ALA A 23 10.92 -24.92 1.94
CA ALA A 23 9.68 -24.16 1.82
C ALA A 23 8.63 -24.94 1.02
N LEU A 24 9.04 -25.56 -0.08
CA LEU A 24 8.17 -26.43 -0.88
C LEU A 24 7.72 -27.67 -0.12
N ALA A 25 8.64 -28.33 0.59
CA ALA A 25 8.30 -29.50 1.38
C ALA A 25 7.26 -29.18 2.47
N VAL A 26 7.40 -28.04 3.17
CA VAL A 26 6.40 -27.56 4.15
C VAL A 26 5.07 -27.27 3.46
N ALA A 27 5.10 -26.53 2.34
CA ALA A 27 3.90 -26.17 1.59
C ALA A 27 3.11 -27.41 1.12
N GLN A 28 3.79 -28.47 0.71
CA GLN A 28 3.17 -29.70 0.22
C GLN A 28 2.65 -30.61 1.35
N ARG A 29 3.33 -30.66 2.50
CA ARG A 29 2.98 -31.57 3.61
C ARG A 29 1.95 -30.99 4.56
N GLU A 30 2.14 -29.73 4.94
CA GLU A 30 1.38 -29.10 6.03
C GLU A 30 0.42 -28.02 5.50
N GLY A 31 0.77 -27.42 4.36
CA GLY A 31 0.13 -26.24 3.84
C GLY A 31 0.44 -24.99 4.68
N PHE A 32 -0.06 -23.85 4.23
CA PHE A 32 0.20 -22.54 4.86
C PHE A 32 -0.97 -22.10 5.74
N LYS A 33 -1.16 -22.81 6.85
CA LYS A 33 -2.30 -22.62 7.76
C LYS A 33 -2.13 -21.45 8.74
N ASP A 34 -0.93 -21.24 9.29
CA ASP A 34 -0.67 -20.08 10.16
C ASP A 34 -0.34 -18.84 9.30
N PRO A 35 -1.14 -17.76 9.38
CA PRO A 35 -0.91 -16.55 8.61
C PRO A 35 0.46 -15.91 8.89
N ARG A 36 0.96 -15.95 10.13
CA ARG A 36 2.18 -15.26 10.54
C ARG A 36 3.43 -15.95 10.01
N HIS A 37 3.47 -17.28 10.09
CA HIS A 37 4.61 -18.06 9.57
C HIS A 37 4.69 -17.91 8.04
N THR A 38 3.53 -17.96 7.38
CA THR A 38 3.46 -17.81 5.93
C THR A 38 3.88 -16.41 5.51
N GLU A 39 3.36 -15.38 6.16
CA GLU A 39 3.74 -13.97 5.92
C GLU A 39 5.26 -13.78 6.05
N GLN A 40 5.88 -14.30 7.11
CA GLN A 40 7.31 -14.17 7.36
C GLN A 40 8.16 -14.88 6.30
N LEU A 41 7.77 -16.09 5.90
CA LEU A 41 8.44 -16.83 4.84
C LEU A 41 8.41 -16.03 3.53
N LEU A 42 7.21 -15.60 3.11
CA LEU A 42 7.03 -14.84 1.88
C LEU A 42 7.73 -13.47 1.93
N TYR A 43 7.76 -12.83 3.09
CA TYR A 43 8.51 -11.60 3.31
C TYR A 43 10.01 -11.83 3.07
N GLY A 44 10.58 -12.90 3.65
CA GLY A 44 11.98 -13.26 3.45
C GLY A 44 12.30 -13.49 1.97
N LEU A 45 11.52 -14.35 1.31
CA LEU A 45 11.73 -14.69 -0.10
C LEU A 45 11.58 -13.45 -1.01
N SER A 46 10.58 -12.61 -0.80
CA SER A 46 10.31 -11.45 -1.65
C SER A 46 11.32 -10.31 -1.49
N ASN A 47 11.98 -10.21 -0.32
CA ASN A 47 12.95 -9.16 -0.03
C ASN A 47 14.39 -9.54 -0.33
N ILE A 48 14.67 -10.82 -0.56
CA ILE A 48 15.97 -11.30 -1.01
C ILE A 48 16.03 -11.25 -2.54
N ASN A 49 16.98 -10.47 -3.08
CA ASN A 49 17.22 -10.38 -4.53
C ASN A 49 17.99 -11.60 -5.05
N TRP A 50 17.35 -12.78 -4.98
CA TRP A 50 17.87 -14.05 -5.46
C TRP A 50 17.07 -14.57 -6.65
N GLY A 51 17.70 -15.33 -7.55
CA GLY A 51 17.04 -15.97 -8.69
C GLY A 51 16.22 -17.20 -8.29
N TRP A 52 15.23 -17.03 -7.41
CA TRP A 52 14.31 -18.10 -7.00
C TRP A 52 13.68 -18.80 -8.20
N ASP A 53 13.48 -20.11 -8.09
CA ASP A 53 12.79 -20.87 -9.13
C ASP A 53 11.33 -20.39 -9.25
N LYS A 54 10.91 -20.13 -10.49
CA LYS A 54 9.59 -19.53 -10.74
C LYS A 54 8.45 -20.51 -10.48
N ASP A 55 8.68 -21.80 -10.72
CA ASP A 55 7.68 -22.83 -10.51
C ASP A 55 7.56 -23.15 -9.02
N ALA A 56 8.68 -23.08 -8.28
CA ALA A 56 8.67 -23.08 -6.82
C ALA A 56 7.82 -21.92 -6.27
N LEU A 57 8.08 -20.68 -6.70
CA LEU A 57 7.31 -19.51 -6.27
C LEU A 57 5.81 -19.64 -6.62
N ARG A 58 5.47 -20.12 -7.82
CA ARG A 58 4.07 -20.37 -8.21
C ARG A 58 3.39 -21.41 -7.32
N THR A 59 4.11 -22.46 -6.96
CA THR A 59 3.62 -23.50 -6.04
C THR A 59 3.37 -22.91 -4.66
N LEU A 60 4.34 -22.15 -4.12
CA LEU A 60 4.20 -21.47 -2.83
C LEU A 60 3.02 -20.50 -2.80
N ILE A 61 2.84 -19.71 -3.86
CA ILE A 61 1.69 -18.80 -4.01
C ILE A 61 0.38 -19.59 -3.99
N SER A 62 0.28 -20.68 -4.76
CA SER A 62 -0.94 -21.48 -4.84
C SER A 62 -1.30 -22.08 -3.48
N GLN A 63 -0.32 -22.63 -2.76
CA GLN A 63 -0.51 -23.16 -1.41
C GLN A 63 -0.86 -22.05 -0.40
N THR A 64 -0.30 -20.85 -0.58
CA THR A 64 -0.61 -19.70 0.27
C THR A 64 -2.06 -19.28 0.09
N LEU A 65 -2.51 -19.11 -1.15
CA LEU A 65 -3.88 -18.68 -1.46
C LEU A 65 -4.91 -19.71 -0.98
N HIS A 66 -4.59 -21.00 -1.06
CA HIS A 66 -5.42 -22.04 -0.47
C HIS A 66 -5.51 -21.92 1.06
N GLY A 67 -4.38 -21.71 1.73
CA GLY A 67 -4.33 -21.52 3.18
C GLY A 67 -5.01 -20.24 3.66
N MET A 68 -4.94 -19.16 2.89
CA MET A 68 -5.57 -17.87 3.21
C MET A 68 -7.09 -17.96 3.42
N GLN A 69 -7.74 -18.98 2.86
CA GLN A 69 -9.18 -19.21 3.05
C GLN A 69 -9.55 -19.50 4.50
N SER A 70 -8.62 -20.02 5.31
CA SER A 70 -8.81 -20.34 6.72
C SER A 70 -8.13 -19.34 7.67
N TRP A 71 -7.60 -18.23 7.17
CA TRP A 71 -6.92 -17.24 8.01
C TRP A 71 -7.95 -16.37 8.73
N GLU A 72 -8.38 -16.83 9.90
CA GLU A 72 -9.23 -16.04 10.78
C GLU A 72 -8.42 -14.85 11.35
N HIS A 73 -8.96 -13.63 11.23
CA HIS A 73 -8.50 -12.42 11.92
C HIS A 73 -7.09 -11.88 11.60
N GLY A 74 -6.58 -12.07 10.38
CA GLY A 74 -5.25 -11.60 9.97
C GLY A 74 -5.21 -10.49 8.91
N PRO A 75 -5.92 -9.34 9.02
CA PRO A 75 -5.95 -8.34 7.95
C PRO A 75 -4.56 -7.79 7.59
N LYS A 76 -3.69 -7.67 8.58
CA LYS A 76 -2.27 -7.34 8.38
C LYS A 76 -1.56 -8.41 7.54
N SER A 77 -1.68 -9.68 7.92
CA SER A 77 -1.01 -10.78 7.23
C SER A 77 -1.54 -10.97 5.81
N VAL A 78 -2.84 -10.78 5.59
CA VAL A 78 -3.45 -10.79 4.25
C VAL A 78 -2.86 -9.67 3.38
N ALA A 79 -2.84 -8.43 3.87
CA ALA A 79 -2.26 -7.31 3.14
C ALA A 79 -0.76 -7.51 2.85
N GLN A 80 0.00 -7.95 3.85
CA GLN A 80 1.43 -8.21 3.71
C GLN A 80 1.72 -9.34 2.72
N THR A 81 0.94 -10.43 2.75
CA THR A 81 1.05 -11.52 1.76
C THR A 81 0.76 -11.02 0.35
N CYS A 82 -0.29 -10.21 0.15
CA CYS A 82 -0.57 -9.59 -1.16
C CYS A 82 0.62 -8.76 -1.65
N HIS A 83 1.22 -7.95 -0.77
CA HIS A 83 2.42 -7.18 -1.10
C HIS A 83 3.61 -8.08 -1.46
N CYS A 84 3.86 -9.16 -0.72
CA CYS A 84 4.94 -10.10 -1.05
C CYS A 84 4.73 -10.74 -2.43
N ILE A 85 3.49 -11.10 -2.76
CA ILE A 85 3.13 -11.65 -4.08
C ILE A 85 3.35 -10.61 -5.19
N GLN A 86 3.00 -9.34 -4.95
CA GLN A 86 3.32 -8.25 -5.88
C GLN A 86 4.82 -8.15 -6.13
N MET A 87 5.62 -8.25 -5.08
CA MET A 87 7.08 -8.22 -5.20
C MET A 87 7.61 -9.40 -6.02
N PHE A 88 7.01 -10.59 -5.91
CA PHE A 88 7.35 -11.71 -6.81
C PHE A 88 7.04 -11.43 -8.27
N LYS A 89 5.91 -10.76 -8.55
CA LYS A 89 5.57 -10.32 -9.91
C LYS A 89 6.56 -9.30 -10.45
N LEU A 90 6.90 -8.27 -9.66
CA LEU A 90 7.79 -7.19 -10.10
C LEU A 90 9.25 -7.62 -10.24
N ARG A 91 9.79 -8.43 -9.31
CA ARG A 91 11.21 -8.79 -9.27
C ARG A 91 11.53 -10.08 -10.01
N HIS A 92 10.63 -11.07 -9.94
CA HIS A 92 10.88 -12.42 -10.47
C HIS A 92 10.00 -12.75 -11.68
N GLY A 93 9.11 -11.83 -12.08
CA GLY A 93 8.26 -12.00 -13.26
C GLY A 93 7.21 -13.09 -13.10
N VAL A 94 6.82 -13.42 -11.86
CA VAL A 94 5.76 -14.38 -11.59
C VAL A 94 4.41 -13.77 -12.00
N ARG A 95 3.61 -14.53 -12.74
CA ARG A 95 2.26 -14.13 -13.15
C ARG A 95 1.24 -14.98 -12.43
N LEU A 96 0.17 -14.34 -11.97
CA LEU A 96 -0.97 -15.00 -11.36
C LEU A 96 -1.98 -15.39 -12.43
N SER A 97 -2.57 -16.58 -12.27
CA SER A 97 -3.75 -16.97 -13.05
C SER A 97 -4.99 -16.16 -12.61
N GLU A 98 -6.03 -16.17 -13.43
CA GLU A 98 -7.33 -15.56 -13.10
C GLU A 98 -7.92 -16.19 -11.82
N ASP A 99 -7.82 -17.52 -11.68
CA ASP A 99 -8.25 -18.23 -10.47
C ASP A 99 -7.50 -17.76 -9.21
N GLN A 100 -6.19 -17.55 -9.31
CA GLN A 100 -5.38 -17.05 -8.19
C GLN A 100 -5.74 -15.62 -7.82
N GLN A 101 -6.04 -14.77 -8.81
CA GLN A 101 -6.55 -13.42 -8.55
C GLN A 101 -7.92 -13.48 -7.87
N ALA A 102 -8.84 -14.33 -8.34
CA ALA A 102 -10.15 -14.50 -7.75
C ALA A 102 -10.08 -15.01 -6.29
N GLN A 103 -9.20 -15.98 -6.02
CA GLN A 103 -8.97 -16.49 -4.65
C GLN A 103 -8.45 -15.39 -3.72
N MET A 104 -7.52 -14.56 -4.20
CA MET A 104 -6.98 -13.45 -3.41
C MET A 104 -8.02 -12.36 -3.16
N THR A 105 -8.79 -11.99 -4.18
CA THR A 105 -9.95 -11.09 -4.04
C THR A 105 -10.93 -11.62 -3.01
N ALA A 106 -11.25 -12.92 -3.04
CA ALA A 106 -12.14 -13.54 -2.07
C ALA A 106 -11.55 -13.49 -0.65
N ALA A 107 -10.25 -13.78 -0.47
CA ALA A 107 -9.60 -13.71 0.85
C ALA A 107 -9.59 -12.28 1.43
N VAL A 108 -9.27 -11.28 0.61
CA VAL A 108 -9.34 -9.86 1.02
C VAL A 108 -10.77 -9.47 1.39
N ARG A 109 -11.76 -9.89 0.59
CA ARG A 109 -13.16 -9.62 0.87
C ARG A 109 -13.62 -10.27 2.18
N THR A 110 -13.35 -11.56 2.39
CA THR A 110 -13.69 -12.26 3.64
C THR A 110 -13.08 -11.56 4.84
N THR A 111 -11.84 -11.10 4.72
CA THR A 111 -11.16 -10.30 5.76
C THR A 111 -11.92 -9.01 6.07
N ILE A 112 -12.31 -8.25 5.04
CA ILE A 112 -13.09 -7.00 5.22
C ILE A 112 -14.44 -7.30 5.87
N ASP A 113 -15.09 -8.38 5.48
CA ASP A 113 -16.45 -8.72 5.92
C ASP A 113 -16.51 -9.20 7.37
N THR A 114 -15.46 -9.88 7.86
CA THR A 114 -15.46 -10.58 9.16
C THR A 114 -14.74 -9.83 10.28
N VAL A 115 -13.78 -8.96 9.95
CA VAL A 115 -13.01 -8.22 10.94
C VAL A 115 -13.81 -7.05 11.51
N ASP A 116 -13.64 -6.79 12.81
CA ASP A 116 -14.26 -5.66 13.51
C ASP A 116 -13.77 -4.31 12.97
N SER A 117 -14.56 -3.26 13.16
CA SER A 117 -14.29 -1.96 12.55
C SER A 117 -12.97 -1.32 13.01
N ASP A 118 -12.56 -1.50 14.26
CA ASP A 118 -11.33 -0.87 14.77
C ASP A 118 -10.08 -1.57 14.20
N THR A 119 -10.06 -2.90 14.21
CA THR A 119 -8.98 -3.68 13.60
C THR A 119 -8.90 -3.43 12.09
N LEU A 120 -10.06 -3.29 11.44
CA LEU A 120 -10.15 -2.97 10.02
C LEU A 120 -9.62 -1.56 9.72
N ALA A 121 -9.95 -0.56 10.55
CA ALA A 121 -9.44 0.81 10.43
C ALA A 121 -7.91 0.86 10.47
N LEU A 122 -7.29 0.12 11.40
CA LEU A 122 -5.83 0.04 11.52
C LEU A 122 -5.16 -0.56 10.28
N SER A 123 -5.84 -1.48 9.60
CA SER A 123 -5.34 -2.22 8.44
C SER A 123 -5.79 -1.64 7.09
N ALA A 124 -6.63 -0.60 7.09
CA ALA A 124 -7.28 -0.08 5.88
C ALA A 124 -6.27 0.42 4.84
N ASP A 125 -5.24 1.16 5.27
CA ASP A 125 -4.15 1.65 4.41
C ASP A 125 -3.47 0.50 3.65
N SER A 126 -3.07 -0.55 4.37
CA SER A 126 -2.39 -1.71 3.79
C SER A 126 -3.30 -2.56 2.90
N LEU A 127 -4.58 -2.74 3.27
CA LEU A 127 -5.52 -3.51 2.46
C LEU A 127 -5.87 -2.77 1.15
N LEU A 128 -6.13 -1.48 1.22
CA LEU A 128 -6.41 -0.66 0.04
C LEU A 128 -5.21 -0.59 -0.90
N ALA A 129 -4.00 -0.43 -0.36
CA ALA A 129 -2.77 -0.48 -1.14
C ALA A 129 -2.58 -1.85 -1.82
N ALA A 130 -2.80 -2.96 -1.08
CA ALA A 130 -2.72 -4.31 -1.63
C ALA A 130 -3.71 -4.52 -2.79
N VAL A 131 -4.95 -4.08 -2.63
CA VAL A 131 -5.99 -4.15 -3.67
C VAL A 131 -5.57 -3.40 -4.92
N ASP A 132 -5.06 -2.17 -4.78
CA ASP A 132 -4.59 -1.33 -5.88
C ASP A 132 -3.36 -1.92 -6.58
N GLU A 133 -2.33 -2.31 -5.83
CA GLU A 133 -1.06 -2.84 -6.36
C GLU A 133 -1.26 -4.15 -7.13
N MET A 134 -2.15 -5.00 -6.62
CA MET A 134 -2.47 -6.29 -7.24
C MET A 134 -3.53 -6.19 -8.33
N GLY A 135 -4.23 -5.06 -8.45
CA GLY A 135 -5.33 -4.87 -9.40
C GLY A 135 -6.56 -5.72 -9.06
N LEU A 136 -6.83 -5.94 -7.77
CA LEU A 136 -7.98 -6.75 -7.33
C LEU A 136 -9.27 -5.94 -7.47
N SER A 137 -10.32 -6.59 -7.97
CA SER A 137 -11.64 -5.98 -8.05
C SER A 137 -12.42 -6.25 -6.76
N LEU A 138 -12.68 -5.22 -5.96
CA LEU A 138 -13.55 -5.28 -4.80
C LEU A 138 -14.90 -4.61 -5.08
N PRO A 139 -16.00 -5.09 -4.48
CA PRO A 139 -17.29 -4.42 -4.57
C PRO A 139 -17.22 -3.05 -3.87
N PRO A 140 -17.97 -2.03 -4.35
CA PRO A 140 -17.98 -0.69 -3.77
C PRO A 140 -18.28 -0.67 -2.26
N GLU A 141 -19.12 -1.58 -1.78
CA GLU A 141 -19.51 -1.71 -0.38
C GLU A 141 -18.33 -2.10 0.51
N ALA A 142 -17.42 -2.96 0.01
CA ALA A 142 -16.22 -3.36 0.75
C ALA A 142 -15.22 -2.20 0.86
N ILE A 143 -15.06 -1.42 -0.21
CA ILE A 143 -14.23 -0.21 -0.22
C ILE A 143 -14.83 0.83 0.75
N LYS A 144 -16.16 1.01 0.71
CA LYS A 144 -16.86 1.89 1.64
C LYS A 144 -16.68 1.45 3.09
N ARG A 145 -16.75 0.15 3.40
CA ARG A 145 -16.53 -0.35 4.76
C ARG A 145 -15.13 -0.02 5.29
N LEU A 146 -14.09 -0.19 4.47
CA LEU A 146 -12.71 0.20 4.82
C LEU A 146 -12.61 1.70 5.11
N HIS A 147 -13.22 2.53 4.24
CA HIS A 147 -13.31 3.97 4.42
C HIS A 147 -14.03 4.36 5.71
N ASP A 148 -15.22 3.82 5.93
CA ASP A 148 -16.09 4.15 7.07
C ASP A 148 -15.44 3.76 8.38
N SER A 149 -14.81 2.57 8.45
CA SER A 149 -14.06 2.15 9.63
C SER A 149 -12.93 3.13 9.97
N ALA A 150 -12.13 3.54 8.98
CA ALA A 150 -11.06 4.51 9.20
C ALA A 150 -11.57 5.91 9.57
N LEU A 151 -12.67 6.35 8.94
CA LEU A 151 -13.28 7.65 9.22
C LEU A 151 -14.01 7.67 10.58
N ALA A 152 -14.56 6.55 11.04
CA ALA A 152 -15.23 6.45 12.33
C ALA A 152 -14.23 6.39 13.51
N MET A 153 -13.03 5.83 13.30
CA MET A 153 -12.02 5.68 14.35
C MET A 153 -11.67 7.03 14.97
N GLN A 154 -11.94 7.20 16.28
CA GLN A 154 -11.73 8.47 16.99
C GLN A 154 -10.33 8.62 17.57
N ARG A 155 -9.72 7.51 18.02
CA ARG A 155 -8.41 7.51 18.67
C ARG A 155 -7.52 6.52 17.97
N TRP A 156 -6.53 7.04 17.24
CA TRP A 156 -5.51 6.21 16.63
C TRP A 156 -4.44 5.87 17.67
N PRO A 157 -3.98 4.61 17.73
CA PRO A 157 -2.80 4.29 18.52
C PRO A 157 -1.61 5.10 18.00
N ALA A 158 -0.62 5.36 18.86
CA ALA A 158 0.56 6.13 18.50
C ALA A 158 1.25 5.50 17.28
N ARG A 159 1.05 6.08 16.10
CA ARG A 159 1.51 5.55 14.82
C ARG A 159 2.51 6.52 14.20
N LYS A 160 3.72 6.03 13.96
CA LYS A 160 4.74 6.72 13.18
C LYS A 160 4.17 6.91 11.76
N ASN A 161 3.89 8.16 11.37
CA ASN A 161 3.28 8.55 10.09
C ASN A 161 1.75 8.33 9.96
N LEU A 162 0.97 8.57 11.03
CA LEU A 162 -0.50 8.52 10.96
C LEU A 162 -1.07 9.32 9.78
N ILE A 163 -0.63 10.57 9.58
CA ILE A 163 -1.13 11.44 8.49
C ILE A 163 -0.94 10.82 7.11
N LEU A 164 0.18 10.13 6.89
CA LEU A 164 0.42 9.45 5.63
C LEU A 164 -0.57 8.31 5.43
N ALA A 165 -0.77 7.47 6.45
CA ALA A 165 -1.72 6.36 6.40
C ALA A 165 -3.15 6.85 6.13
N LEU A 166 -3.59 7.91 6.83
CA LEU A 166 -4.91 8.52 6.61
C LEU A 166 -5.06 9.10 5.19
N SER A 167 -4.02 9.79 4.70
CA SER A 167 -4.02 10.32 3.33
C SER A 167 -4.10 9.21 2.29
N ASN A 168 -3.36 8.11 2.49
CA ASN A 168 -3.40 6.95 1.62
C ASN A 168 -4.78 6.29 1.63
N ILE A 169 -5.39 6.10 2.80
CA ILE A 169 -6.73 5.52 2.91
C ILE A 169 -7.70 6.31 2.05
N LEU A 170 -7.76 7.63 2.21
CA LEU A 170 -8.64 8.49 1.43
C LEU A 170 -8.33 8.45 -0.07
N PHE A 171 -7.04 8.51 -0.43
CA PHE A 171 -6.61 8.47 -1.82
C PHE A 171 -6.94 7.13 -2.49
N TYR A 172 -6.62 5.99 -1.88
CA TYR A 172 -6.90 4.68 -2.47
C TYR A 172 -8.40 4.38 -2.50
N THR A 173 -9.16 4.79 -1.47
CA THR A 173 -10.63 4.71 -1.49
C THR A 173 -11.21 5.40 -2.73
N THR A 174 -10.77 6.64 -2.99
CA THR A 174 -11.22 7.42 -4.17
C THR A 174 -10.72 6.85 -5.49
N LYS A 175 -9.49 6.33 -5.53
CA LYS A 175 -8.90 5.68 -6.70
C LYS A 175 -9.62 4.38 -7.07
N LEU A 176 -10.02 3.60 -6.06
CA LEU A 176 -10.71 2.31 -6.23
C LEU A 176 -12.21 2.47 -6.48
N GLY A 177 -12.73 3.71 -6.51
CA GLY A 177 -14.06 4.01 -7.05
C GLY A 177 -15.07 4.55 -6.04
N TYR A 178 -14.77 4.56 -4.74
CA TYR A 178 -15.66 5.18 -3.75
C TYR A 178 -15.40 6.69 -3.65
N GLN A 179 -16.42 7.50 -3.90
CA GLN A 179 -16.32 8.96 -3.75
C GLN A 179 -17.00 9.39 -2.44
N PRO A 180 -16.25 9.96 -1.48
CA PRO A 180 -16.82 10.46 -0.24
C PRO A 180 -17.90 11.51 -0.48
N THR A 181 -18.90 11.55 0.39
CA THR A 181 -19.90 12.62 0.43
C THR A 181 -19.26 13.96 0.85
N VAL A 182 -19.99 15.07 0.70
CA VAL A 182 -19.51 16.39 1.13
C VAL A 182 -19.15 16.39 2.62
N SER A 183 -19.99 15.81 3.47
CA SER A 183 -19.75 15.74 4.92
C SER A 183 -18.56 14.84 5.27
N GLU A 184 -18.42 13.69 4.61
CA GLU A 184 -17.27 12.80 4.80
C GLU A 184 -15.96 13.49 4.38
N ALA A 185 -15.96 14.17 3.24
CA ALA A 185 -14.79 14.91 2.77
C ALA A 185 -14.41 16.07 3.69
N GLN A 186 -15.39 16.77 4.29
CA GLN A 186 -15.14 17.79 5.30
C GLN A 186 -14.52 17.21 6.57
N LEU A 187 -15.01 16.05 7.05
CA LEU A 187 -14.43 15.36 8.20
C LEU A 187 -12.99 14.92 7.92
N TRP A 188 -12.72 14.37 6.73
CA TRP A 188 -11.36 14.05 6.29
C TRP A 188 -10.45 15.28 6.26
N SER A 189 -10.94 16.39 5.70
CA SER A 189 -10.20 17.65 5.68
C SER A 189 -9.87 18.14 7.08
N GLN A 190 -10.83 18.11 8.01
CA GLN A 190 -10.59 18.50 9.40
C GLN A 190 -9.51 17.61 10.02
N ARG A 191 -9.64 16.28 9.92
CA ARG A 191 -8.67 15.32 10.48
C ARG A 191 -7.26 15.51 9.91
N LEU A 192 -7.14 15.56 8.59
CA LEU A 192 -5.85 15.65 7.93
C LEU A 192 -5.17 17.00 8.17
N LEU A 193 -5.93 18.09 8.25
CA LEU A 193 -5.38 19.46 8.38
C LEU A 193 -5.14 19.89 9.83
N LEU A 194 -5.92 19.39 10.81
CA LEU A 194 -5.70 19.70 12.23
C LEU A 194 -4.35 19.13 12.69
N ASP A 195 -4.09 17.85 12.42
CA ASP A 195 -2.85 17.17 12.79
C ASP A 195 -1.62 17.65 12.00
N LEU A 196 -1.83 18.27 10.83
CA LEU A 196 -0.78 18.91 10.02
C LEU A 196 -0.11 20.08 10.74
N SER A 197 -0.77 20.69 11.73
CA SER A 197 -0.26 21.84 12.48
C SER A 197 0.79 21.48 13.54
N GLU A 198 0.80 20.23 14.02
CA GLU A 198 1.68 19.80 15.13
C GLU A 198 2.79 18.84 14.68
N GLN A 199 2.61 18.09 13.59
CA GLN A 199 3.56 17.08 13.14
C GLN A 199 3.96 17.25 11.66
N LEU A 200 5.20 17.71 11.45
CA LEU A 200 6.01 17.58 10.22
C LEU A 200 5.61 18.43 9.00
N THR A 201 6.29 19.58 8.92
CA THR A 201 6.56 20.48 7.78
C THR A 201 7.27 19.84 6.57
N SER A 202 7.17 18.51 6.37
CA SER A 202 7.79 17.88 5.20
C SER A 202 6.91 18.05 3.96
N HIS A 203 7.50 18.53 2.86
CA HIS A 203 6.83 18.59 1.55
C HIS A 203 6.20 17.24 1.15
N GLY A 204 6.77 16.13 1.63
CA GLY A 204 6.26 14.78 1.42
C GLY A 204 4.86 14.56 2.00
N ALA A 205 4.69 14.80 3.31
CA ALA A 205 3.40 14.61 3.98
C ALA A 205 2.33 15.55 3.43
N LEU A 206 2.68 16.84 3.26
CA LEU A 206 1.75 17.83 2.71
C LEU A 206 1.28 17.47 1.29
N SER A 207 2.19 17.00 0.42
CA SER A 207 1.80 16.57 -0.93
C SER A 207 0.79 15.42 -0.94
N TRP A 208 0.86 14.52 0.04
CA TRP A 208 -0.08 13.41 0.17
C TRP A 208 -1.45 13.87 0.65
N VAL A 209 -1.51 14.74 1.66
CA VAL A 209 -2.77 15.31 2.14
C VAL A 209 -3.50 16.05 1.02
N LEU A 210 -2.79 16.92 0.30
CA LEU A 210 -3.38 17.70 -0.81
C LEU A 210 -3.82 16.80 -1.97
N LEU A 211 -3.04 15.74 -2.29
CA LEU A 211 -3.45 14.75 -3.28
C LEU A 211 -4.74 14.04 -2.86
N ALA A 212 -4.81 13.56 -1.62
CA ALA A 212 -5.95 12.78 -1.12
C ALA A 212 -7.24 13.62 -1.11
N LEU A 213 -7.17 14.84 -0.57
CA LEU A 213 -8.31 15.76 -0.56
C LEU A 213 -8.73 16.17 -1.98
N SER A 214 -7.77 16.42 -2.88
CA SER A 214 -8.10 16.77 -4.26
C SER A 214 -8.73 15.63 -5.07
N ALA A 215 -8.55 14.38 -4.63
CA ALA A 215 -9.18 13.21 -5.24
C ALA A 215 -10.69 13.12 -4.97
N CYS A 216 -11.18 13.80 -3.95
CA CYS A 216 -12.60 13.82 -3.57
C CYS A 216 -13.36 14.82 -4.46
N ARG A 217 -14.19 14.32 -5.38
CA ARG A 217 -14.96 15.18 -6.31
C ARG A 217 -15.96 16.11 -5.61
N SER A 218 -16.45 15.69 -4.44
CA SER A 218 -17.38 16.45 -3.60
C SER A 218 -16.70 17.54 -2.76
N TYR A 219 -15.36 17.57 -2.72
CA TYR A 219 -14.61 18.50 -1.88
C TYR A 219 -14.19 19.76 -2.62
N SER A 220 -14.83 20.88 -2.27
CA SER A 220 -14.44 22.21 -2.74
C SER A 220 -13.36 22.80 -1.82
N ALA A 221 -12.10 22.76 -2.25
CA ALA A 221 -11.00 23.31 -1.46
C ALA A 221 -11.15 24.83 -1.22
N PRO A 222 -11.04 25.29 0.03
CA PRO A 222 -10.99 26.71 0.38
C PRO A 222 -9.82 27.43 -0.29
N GLN A 223 -9.93 28.75 -0.44
CA GLN A 223 -8.90 29.57 -1.09
C GLN A 223 -7.55 29.46 -0.38
N GLU A 224 -7.52 29.38 0.96
CA GLU A 224 -6.26 29.22 1.69
C GLU A 224 -5.57 27.89 1.36
N LEU A 225 -6.32 26.82 1.18
CA LEU A 225 -5.76 25.50 0.86
C LEU A 225 -5.21 25.46 -0.56
N ARG A 226 -5.88 26.13 -1.51
CA ARG A 226 -5.37 26.32 -2.88
C ARG A 226 -4.09 27.16 -2.89
N ALA A 227 -4.04 28.24 -2.10
CA ALA A 227 -2.84 29.05 -1.95
C ALA A 227 -1.68 28.26 -1.33
N ARG A 228 -1.95 27.42 -0.32
CA ARG A 228 -0.94 26.50 0.24
C ARG A 228 -0.40 25.50 -0.79
N LEU A 229 -1.28 24.95 -1.64
CA LEU A 229 -0.87 24.06 -2.73
C LEU A 229 -0.01 24.78 -3.78
N GLN A 230 -0.38 26.01 -4.14
CA GLN A 230 0.43 26.84 -5.03
C GLN A 230 1.82 27.13 -4.43
N ALA A 231 1.86 27.57 -3.17
CA ALA A 231 3.11 27.84 -2.46
C ALA A 231 4.00 26.59 -2.35
N LEU A 232 3.41 25.41 -2.12
CA LEU A 232 4.13 24.14 -2.17
C LEU A 232 4.76 23.93 -3.56
N ALA A 233 3.98 24.04 -4.64
CA ALA A 233 4.46 23.82 -6.00
C ALA A 233 5.62 24.77 -6.39
N GLU A 234 5.51 26.03 -6.01
CA GLU A 234 6.52 27.07 -6.26
C GLU A 234 7.78 26.84 -5.42
N GLY A 235 7.62 26.45 -4.15
CA GLY A 235 8.70 26.22 -3.18
C GLY A 235 9.44 24.88 -3.30
N LEU A 236 8.96 23.94 -4.11
CA LEU A 236 9.66 22.66 -4.30
C LEU A 236 11.04 22.86 -4.97
N PRO A 237 12.12 22.30 -4.40
CA PRO A 237 13.44 22.46 -4.97
C PRO A 237 13.60 21.66 -6.29
N PRO A 238 14.54 22.04 -7.17
CA PRO A 238 14.77 21.34 -8.44
C PRO A 238 15.09 19.85 -8.31
N ASN A 239 15.60 19.40 -7.17
CA ASN A 239 15.94 17.99 -6.87
C ASN A 239 14.92 17.32 -5.91
N CYS A 240 13.68 17.83 -5.83
CA CYS A 240 12.64 17.19 -5.05
C CYS A 240 12.37 15.74 -5.53
N LYS A 241 11.88 14.89 -4.62
CA LYS A 241 11.54 13.50 -4.94
C LYS A 241 10.47 13.46 -6.04
N PRO A 242 10.60 12.62 -7.09
CA PRO A 242 9.64 12.52 -8.20
C PRO A 242 8.20 12.43 -7.72
N GLY A 243 7.92 11.52 -6.77
CA GLY A 243 6.56 11.35 -6.24
C GLY A 243 5.96 12.60 -5.58
N VAL A 244 6.77 13.49 -4.99
CA VAL A 244 6.26 14.75 -4.43
C VAL A 244 5.82 15.68 -5.56
N ALA A 245 6.63 15.81 -6.60
CA ALA A 245 6.30 16.60 -7.78
C ALA A 245 5.01 16.08 -8.44
N SER A 246 4.90 14.76 -8.67
CA SER A 246 3.73 14.13 -9.28
C SER A 246 2.44 14.43 -8.52
N ARG A 247 2.46 14.23 -7.20
CA ARG A 247 1.29 14.47 -6.34
C ARG A 247 0.84 15.92 -6.35
N THR A 248 1.79 16.84 -6.27
CA THR A 248 1.52 18.28 -6.30
C THR A 248 0.91 18.70 -7.65
N VAL A 249 1.46 18.25 -8.78
CA VAL A 249 0.92 18.56 -10.11
C VAL A 249 -0.50 18.03 -10.28
N ILE A 250 -0.75 16.78 -9.87
CA ILE A 250 -2.09 16.17 -9.92
C ILE A 250 -3.08 16.96 -9.07
N ALA A 251 -2.70 17.35 -7.85
CA ALA A 251 -3.55 18.16 -6.98
C ALA A 251 -3.85 19.54 -7.60
N CYS A 252 -2.84 20.21 -8.17
CA CYS A 252 -3.03 21.51 -8.83
C CYS A 252 -4.01 21.41 -9.98
N SER A 253 -3.88 20.37 -10.81
CA SER A 253 -4.79 20.12 -11.94
C SER A 253 -6.24 19.92 -11.46
N ARG A 254 -6.45 19.10 -10.43
CA ARG A 254 -7.80 18.79 -9.91
C ARG A 254 -8.51 19.98 -9.29
N TRP A 255 -7.78 20.90 -8.67
CA TRP A 255 -8.35 22.11 -8.06
C TRP A 255 -8.22 23.37 -8.94
N GLY A 256 -7.72 23.23 -10.17
CA GLY A 256 -7.57 24.35 -11.10
C GLY A 256 -6.56 25.42 -10.63
N VAL A 257 -5.56 25.03 -9.85
CA VAL A 257 -4.48 25.94 -9.42
C VAL A 257 -3.54 26.16 -10.60
N GLN A 258 -3.49 27.41 -11.08
CA GLN A 258 -2.64 27.81 -12.20
C GLN A 258 -1.21 28.00 -11.70
N LEU A 259 -0.27 27.26 -12.27
CA LEU A 259 1.16 27.40 -12.02
C LEU A 259 1.83 28.15 -13.17
N SER A 260 2.90 28.89 -12.89
CA SER A 260 3.68 29.51 -13.95
C SER A 260 4.32 28.45 -14.88
N PRO A 261 4.50 28.73 -16.18
CA PRO A 261 5.08 27.76 -17.12
C PRO A 261 6.48 27.27 -16.76
N SER A 262 7.25 28.05 -15.99
CA SER A 262 8.56 27.63 -15.48
C SER A 262 8.44 26.60 -14.37
N VAL A 263 7.54 26.81 -13.41
CA VAL A 263 7.27 25.87 -12.31
C VAL A 263 6.68 24.57 -12.85
N MET A 264 5.72 24.64 -13.77
CA MET A 264 5.12 23.45 -14.37
C MET A 264 6.16 22.57 -15.08
N ARG A 265 6.97 23.16 -15.98
CA ARG A 265 8.04 22.44 -16.68
C ARG A 265 9.05 21.79 -15.74
N ARG A 266 9.40 22.48 -14.64
CA ARG A 266 10.31 21.95 -13.61
C ARG A 266 9.73 20.73 -12.90
N LEU A 267 8.44 20.75 -12.58
CA LEU A 267 7.79 19.63 -11.89
C LEU A 267 7.54 18.45 -12.84
N GLU A 268 7.14 18.72 -14.09
CA GLU A 268 6.92 17.70 -15.12
C GLU A 268 8.19 16.98 -15.56
N SER A 269 9.33 17.68 -15.61
CA SER A 269 10.61 17.03 -15.94
C SER A 269 11.05 16.01 -14.88
N ARG A 270 10.58 16.18 -13.63
CA ARG A 270 10.78 15.23 -12.53
C ARG A 270 9.71 14.15 -12.46
N TYR A 271 8.52 14.40 -13.00
CA TYR A 271 7.45 13.41 -13.11
C TYR A 271 7.78 12.27 -14.08
N LYS A 272 8.50 12.58 -15.16
CA LYS A 272 8.82 11.63 -16.26
C LYS A 272 10.16 10.90 -16.11
N SER A 273 10.92 11.20 -15.05
CA SER A 273 12.22 10.61 -14.73
C SER A 273 12.11 9.53 -13.67
#